data_AF-W2ZTM4-F1
#
_entry.id   AF-W2ZTM4-F1
#
_cell.length_a   1.000
_cell.length_b   1.000
_cell.length_c   1.000
_cell.angle_alpha   90.00
_cell.angle_beta   90.00
_cell.angle_gamma   90.00
#
_symmetry.space_group_name_H-M   'P 1'
#
loop_
_entity.id
_entity.type
_entity.pdbx_description
1 polymer ?
#
loop_
_entity_poly.entity_id
_entity_poly.type
_entity_poly.pdbx_seq_one_letter_code
_entity_poly.pdbx_strand_id
1 'polypeptide(L)'
;MSDMFATYVCERGGKQFTLENNRTLLSMKYLHSWVNHSENFVDPNTGTHTNTIEGLWETRIKRHIKAMRGMGIDRLGAYLDEYMRRSWIFPAKPTSGQFMAGVVVAILRIQ
;
A
#
# COMPACT_ATOMS: atom_id res chain seq x y z
N MET A 1 3.96 17.22 9.52
CA MET A 1 3.88 15.83 9.03
C MET A 1 4.09 15.91 7.53
N SER A 2 5.29 15.61 7.04
CA SER A 2 5.66 15.80 5.63
C SER A 2 5.04 14.68 4.80
N ASP A 3 4.22 15.05 3.83
CA ASP A 3 3.52 14.11 2.97
C ASP A 3 4.52 13.39 2.04
N MET A 4 4.74 12.09 2.30
CA MET A 4 5.55 11.22 1.45
C MET A 4 4.91 11.02 0.06
N PHE A 5 3.60 11.28 -0.07
CA PHE A 5 2.82 11.10 -1.30
C PHE A 5 2.87 12.30 -2.26
N ALA A 6 3.33 13.47 -1.81
CA ALA A 6 3.59 14.63 -2.68
C ALA A 6 4.61 14.31 -3.80
N THR A 7 5.38 13.22 -3.67
CA THR A 7 6.28 12.75 -4.72
C THR A 7 5.58 12.07 -5.90
N TYR A 8 4.36 11.55 -5.71
CA TYR A 8 3.59 10.86 -6.75
C TYR A 8 2.53 11.75 -7.39
N VAL A 9 2.08 12.79 -6.68
CA VAL A 9 1.21 13.84 -7.22
C VAL A 9 1.98 15.15 -7.28
N CYS A 10 2.54 15.46 -8.45
CA CYS A 10 3.33 16.68 -8.63
C CYS A 10 2.95 17.39 -9.93
N GLU A 11 3.05 18.71 -9.94
CA GLU A 11 2.96 19.50 -11.16
C GLU A 11 4.36 19.96 -11.55
N ARG A 12 4.80 19.59 -12.76
CA ARG A 12 6.11 20.00 -13.27
C ARG A 12 5.99 20.50 -14.71
N GLY A 13 6.26 21.78 -14.92
CA GLY A 13 6.20 22.42 -16.23
C GLY A 13 4.81 22.42 -16.85
N GLY A 14 3.76 22.63 -16.04
CA GLY A 14 2.35 22.62 -16.48
C GLY A 14 1.76 21.23 -16.74
N LYS A 15 2.51 20.16 -16.44
CA LYS A 15 2.03 18.78 -16.52
C LYS A 15 1.78 18.24 -15.13
N GLN A 16 0.54 17.81 -14.87
CA GLN A 16 0.15 17.11 -13.64
C GLN A 16 0.50 15.63 -13.76
N PHE A 17 1.35 15.16 -12.85
CA PHE A 17 1.65 13.75 -12.64
C PHE A 17 0.73 13.29 -11.52
N THR A 18 -0.22 12.43 -11.83
CA THR A 18 -1.14 11.80 -10.87
C THR A 18 -1.02 10.28 -11.01
N LEU A 19 -1.57 9.53 -10.07
CA LEU A 19 -1.65 8.06 -10.17
C LEU A 19 -2.40 7.60 -11.43
N GLU A 20 -3.43 8.35 -11.85
CA GLU A 20 -4.23 8.07 -13.04
C GLU A 20 -3.45 8.30 -14.34
N ASN A 21 -2.56 9.30 -14.33
CA ASN A 21 -1.69 9.65 -15.46
C ASN A 21 -0.37 8.86 -15.48
N ASN A 22 -0.17 7.95 -14.53
CA ASN A 22 1.04 7.15 -14.45
C ASN A 22 1.05 6.10 -15.58
N ARG A 23 2.03 6.19 -16.48
CA ARG A 23 2.18 5.30 -17.64
C ARG A 23 2.23 3.80 -17.28
N THR A 24 2.78 3.43 -16.13
CA THR A 24 2.85 2.02 -15.70
C THR A 24 1.56 1.52 -15.08
N LEU A 25 0.68 2.41 -14.61
CA LEU A 25 -0.59 2.07 -13.96
C LEU A 25 -1.81 2.34 -14.86
N LEU A 26 -1.62 3.04 -15.97
CA LEU A 26 -2.68 3.47 -16.89
C LEU A 26 -3.56 2.31 -17.37
N SER A 27 -2.99 1.13 -17.61
CA SER A 27 -3.72 -0.06 -18.05
C SER A 27 -4.49 -0.77 -16.94
N MET A 28 -4.23 -0.44 -15.67
CA MET A 28 -4.76 -1.14 -14.51
C MET A 28 -6.10 -0.57 -14.01
N LYS A 29 -6.60 0.49 -14.65
CA LYS A 29 -7.90 1.14 -14.35
C LYS A 29 -8.07 1.51 -12.86
N TYR A 30 -6.99 1.97 -12.22
CA TYR A 30 -7.08 2.48 -10.85
C TYR A 30 -7.86 3.80 -10.83
N LEU A 31 -8.81 3.91 -9.90
CA LEU A 31 -9.47 5.16 -9.56
C LEU A 31 -8.72 5.81 -8.40
N HIS A 32 -8.31 7.07 -8.54
CA HIS A 32 -7.74 7.79 -7.43
C HIS A 32 -8.87 8.44 -6.60
N SER A 33 -8.82 8.27 -5.29
CA SER A 33 -9.77 8.90 -4.37
C SER A 33 -9.00 9.53 -3.21
N TRP A 34 -9.55 10.61 -2.68
CA TRP A 34 -8.91 11.45 -1.69
C TRP A 34 -9.92 11.89 -0.64
N VAL A 35 -9.44 12.23 0.56
CA VAL A 35 -10.27 12.68 1.68
C VAL A 35 -9.63 13.91 2.29
N ASN A 36 -10.40 14.99 2.40
CA ASN A 36 -9.97 16.21 3.07
C ASN A 36 -10.21 16.09 4.59
N HIS A 37 -9.16 15.71 5.33
CA HIS A 37 -9.21 15.50 6.78
C HIS A 37 -9.44 16.79 7.60
N SER A 38 -9.34 17.98 7.00
CA SER A 38 -9.72 19.23 7.66
C SER A 38 -11.24 19.42 7.71
N GLU A 39 -11.97 18.76 6.82
CA GLU A 39 -13.43 18.88 6.69
C GLU A 39 -14.14 17.61 7.14
N ASN A 40 -13.69 16.43 6.66
CA ASN A 40 -14.34 15.16 6.90
C ASN A 40 -13.33 14.00 7.05
N PHE A 41 -13.61 13.03 7.93
CA PHE A 41 -12.83 11.78 8.04
C PHE A 41 -13.25 10.71 7.03
N VAL A 42 -14.44 10.87 6.45
CA VAL A 42 -15.01 10.03 5.40
C VAL A 42 -15.58 11.00 4.37
N ASP A 43 -15.23 10.85 3.09
CA ASP A 43 -15.84 11.66 2.03
C ASP A 43 -17.35 11.35 1.98
N PRO A 44 -18.24 12.33 2.24
CA PRO A 44 -19.68 12.10 2.26
C PRO A 44 -20.26 11.74 0.89
N ASN A 45 -19.59 12.09 -0.21
CA ASN A 45 -20.08 11.84 -1.56
C ASN A 45 -19.71 10.43 -2.04
N THR A 46 -18.47 10.01 -1.79
CA THR A 46 -17.95 8.72 -2.29
C THR A 46 -17.93 7.63 -1.23
N GLY A 47 -18.03 7.98 0.06
CA GLY A 47 -17.83 7.06 1.18
C GLY A 47 -16.37 6.66 1.40
N THR A 48 -15.43 7.27 0.67
CA THR A 48 -14.00 6.96 0.77
C THR A 48 -13.47 7.34 2.14
N HIS A 49 -12.66 6.47 2.73
CA HIS A 49 -11.99 6.68 4.01
C HIS A 49 -10.61 6.04 4.01
N THR A 50 -9.66 6.64 4.71
CA THR A 50 -8.25 6.19 4.76
C THR A 50 -7.89 5.43 6.03
N ASN A 51 -8.82 5.33 7.00
CA ASN A 51 -8.61 4.71 8.33
C ASN A 51 -7.95 3.32 8.28
N THR A 52 -8.40 2.44 7.39
CA THR A 52 -7.85 1.08 7.27
C THR A 52 -6.40 1.11 6.77
N ILE A 53 -6.11 1.97 5.80
CA ILE A 53 -4.77 2.12 5.21
C ILE A 53 -3.83 2.71 6.26
N GLU A 54 -4.25 3.76 6.96
CA GLU A 54 -3.49 4.40 8.02
C GLU A 54 -3.21 3.45 9.19
N GLY A 55 -4.25 2.72 9.62
CA GLY A 55 -4.13 1.71 10.68
C GLY A 55 -3.15 0.59 10.31
N LEU A 56 -3.20 0.10 9.06
CA LEU A 56 -2.26 -0.90 8.56
C LEU A 56 -0.83 -0.36 8.54
N TRP A 57 -0.63 0.85 8.04
CA TRP A 57 0.68 1.50 7.98
C TRP A 57 1.30 1.65 9.37
N GLU A 58 0.54 2.15 10.34
CA GLU A 58 1.01 2.37 11.70
C GLU A 58 1.28 1.05 12.43
N THR A 59 0.34 0.09 12.37
CA THR A 59 0.40 -1.11 13.21
C THR A 59 1.24 -2.24 12.62
N ARG A 60 1.36 -2.34 11.29
CA ARG A 60 2.04 -3.47 10.64
C ARG A 60 3.38 -3.05 10.04
N ILE A 61 3.43 -1.91 9.38
CA ILE A 61 4.64 -1.49 8.66
C ILE A 61 5.59 -0.75 9.60
N LYS A 62 5.18 0.40 10.15
CA LYS A 62 6.03 1.23 11.01
C LYS A 62 6.50 0.50 12.26
N ARG A 63 5.63 -0.27 12.93
CA ARG A 63 6.03 -1.08 14.09
C ARG A 63 7.11 -2.10 13.75
N HIS A 64 7.02 -2.76 12.60
CA HIS A 64 8.03 -3.72 12.16
C HIS A 64 9.37 -3.02 11.87
N ILE A 65 9.34 -1.92 11.11
CA ILE A 65 10.54 -1.13 10.82
C ILE A 65 11.21 -0.64 12.11
N LYS A 66 10.43 -0.16 13.08
CA LYS A 66 10.95 0.29 14.37
C LYS A 66 11.57 -0.85 15.18
N ALA A 67 10.97 -2.04 15.18
CA ALA A 67 11.52 -3.22 15.84
C ALA A 67 12.88 -3.63 15.24
N MET A 68 13.07 -3.40 13.93
CA MET A 68 14.34 -3.63 13.22
C MET A 68 15.37 -2.51 13.41
N ARG A 69 15.08 -1.48 14.23
CA ARG A 69 15.90 -0.27 14.43
C ARG A 69 16.07 0.58 13.16
N GLY A 70 15.04 0.58 12.31
CA GLY A 70 15.04 1.28 11.03
C GLY A 70 15.22 0.33 9.86
N MET A 71 15.02 0.88 8.66
CA MET A 71 15.19 0.18 7.39
C MET A 71 15.64 1.21 6.36
N GLY A 72 16.61 0.84 5.53
CA GLY A 72 17.00 1.66 4.38
C GLY A 72 15.84 1.77 3.38
N ILE A 73 15.69 2.94 2.76
CA ILE A 73 14.61 3.20 1.78
C ILE A 73 14.70 2.27 0.56
N ASP A 74 15.91 1.82 0.23
CA ASP A 74 16.22 0.81 -0.78
C ASP A 74 15.55 -0.54 -0.51
N ARG A 75 15.38 -0.90 0.77
CA ARG A 75 14.75 -2.17 1.19
C ARG A 75 13.26 -2.04 1.48
N LEU A 76 12.78 -0.83 1.73
CA LEU A 76 11.38 -0.58 2.07
C LEU A 76 10.43 -1.06 0.97
N GLY A 77 10.76 -0.80 -0.29
CA GLY A 77 9.95 -1.26 -1.43
C GLY A 77 9.79 -2.79 -1.44
N ALA A 78 10.91 -3.52 -1.38
CA ALA A 78 10.90 -4.98 -1.36
C ALA A 78 10.14 -5.56 -0.14
N TYR A 79 10.27 -4.92 1.03
CA TYR A 79 9.53 -5.32 2.22
C TYR A 79 8.02 -5.11 2.06
N LEU A 80 7.59 -3.98 1.50
CA LEU A 80 6.18 -3.71 1.24
C LEU A 80 5.61 -4.72 0.22
N ASP A 81 6.34 -5.02 -0.84
CA ASP A 81 5.94 -6.04 -1.83
C ASP A 81 5.78 -7.42 -1.19
N GLU A 82 6.73 -7.82 -0.34
CA GLU A 82 6.66 -9.07 0.41
C GLU A 82 5.45 -9.07 1.36
N TYR A 83 5.25 -8.00 2.12
CA TYR A 83 4.14 -7.86 3.05
C TYR A 83 2.79 -7.96 2.33
N MET A 84 2.60 -7.22 1.24
CA MET A 84 1.40 -7.23 0.42
C MET A 84 1.14 -8.63 -0.13
N ARG A 85 2.14 -9.26 -0.73
CA ARG A 85 2.06 -10.64 -1.23
C ARG A 85 1.64 -11.61 -0.12
N ARG A 86 2.26 -11.52 1.06
CA ARG A 86 1.91 -12.38 2.19
C ARG A 86 0.47 -12.16 2.65
N SER A 87 0.03 -10.91 2.73
CA SER A 87 -1.33 -10.56 3.17
C SER A 87 -2.42 -11.05 2.21
N TRP A 88 -2.12 -11.19 0.92
CA TRP A 88 -3.08 -11.66 -0.09
C TRP A 88 -3.18 -13.18 -0.15
N ILE A 89 -2.14 -13.90 0.29
CA ILE A 89 -2.03 -15.36 0.15
C ILE A 89 -2.28 -16.07 1.47
N PHE A 90 -1.88 -15.46 2.60
CA PHE A 90 -1.94 -16.10 3.92
C PHE A 90 -2.94 -15.41 4.84
N PRO A 91 -3.71 -16.18 5.64
CA PRO A 91 -4.47 -15.61 6.75
C PRO A 91 -3.53 -15.05 7.82
N ALA A 92 -4.02 -14.13 8.66
CA ALA A 92 -3.20 -13.40 9.64
C ALA A 92 -2.42 -14.28 10.64
N LYS A 93 -2.88 -15.51 10.88
CA LYS A 93 -2.23 -16.52 11.71
C LYS A 93 -2.42 -17.90 11.05
N PRO A 94 -1.60 -18.24 10.04
CA PRO A 94 -1.75 -19.51 9.35
C PRO A 94 -1.27 -20.64 10.27
N THR A 95 -2.03 -21.72 10.31
CA THR A 95 -1.51 -23.02 10.78
C THR A 95 -0.40 -23.50 9.84
N SER A 96 0.44 -24.44 10.28
CA SER A 96 1.50 -25.01 9.43
C SER A 96 0.95 -25.56 8.11
N GLY A 97 -0.23 -26.19 8.13
CA GLY A 97 -0.89 -26.69 6.91
C GLY A 97 -1.34 -25.56 5.97
N GLN A 98 -1.91 -24.48 6.50
CA GLN A 98 -2.29 -23.30 5.71
C GLN A 98 -1.08 -22.55 5.17
N PHE A 99 0.02 -22.54 5.91
CA PHE A 99 1.27 -21.96 5.43
C PHE A 99 1.81 -22.77 4.24
N MET A 100 1.90 -24.10 4.34
CA MET A 100 2.36 -24.93 3.22
C MET A 100 1.44 -24.79 2.00
N ALA A 101 0.12 -24.80 2.20
CA ALA A 101 -0.84 -24.59 1.12
C ALA A 101 -0.69 -23.21 0.47
N GLY A 102 -0.52 -22.15 1.25
CA GLY A 102 -0.31 -20.80 0.73
C GLY A 102 1.02 -20.66 -0.03
N VAL A 103 2.08 -21.35 0.37
CA VAL A 103 3.35 -21.40 -0.39
C VAL A 103 3.13 -22.04 -1.76
N VAL A 104 2.39 -23.16 -1.84
CA VAL A 104 2.06 -23.80 -3.13
C VAL A 104 1.26 -22.86 -4.03
N VAL A 105 0.24 -22.18 -3.47
CA VAL A 105 -0.56 -21.18 -4.23
C VAL A 105 0.32 -20.02 -4.71
N ALA A 106 1.26 -19.55 -3.88
CA ALA A 106 2.17 -18.49 -4.25
C ALA A 106 3.06 -18.89 -5.44
N ILE A 107 3.57 -20.12 -5.45
CA ILE A 107 4.40 -20.66 -6.53
C ILE A 107 3.60 -20.80 -7.83
N LEU A 108 2.38 -21.35 -7.75
CA LEU A 108 1.52 -21.57 -8.91
C LEU A 108 1.05 -20.27 -9.58
N ARG A 109 0.97 -19.15 -8.85
CA ARG A 109 0.60 -17.84 -9.39
C ARG A 109 1.75 -17.08 -10.06
N ILE A 110 2.98 -17.61 -10.00
CA ILE A 110 4.18 -16.99 -10.59
C ILE A 110 4.52 -17.58 -11.97
N GLN A 111 3.93 -18.74 -12.33
CA GLN A 111 3.99 -19.31 -13.69
C GLN A 111 2.91 -18.71 -14.59
#